data_AF-A0A9D7VRJ9-F1
#
_entry.id   AF-A0A9D7VRJ9-F1
#
_cell.length_a   1.000
_cell.length_b   1.000
_cell.length_c   1.000
_cell.angle_alpha   90.00
_cell.angle_beta   90.00
_cell.angle_gamma   90.00
#
_symmetry.space_group_name_H-M   'P 1'
#
loop_
_entity.id
_entity.type
_entity.pdbx_description
1 polymer ?
#
loop_
_entity_poly.entity_id
_entity_poly.type
_entity_poly.pdbx_seq_one_letter_code
_entity_poly.pdbx_strand_id
1 'polypeptide(L)'
;MTGSAPTETGLGPELGREWLEMHLRVIAGEEVRYEREMDTARGRVISETTISPIVVAGHIVGGVGVSVDQTLRARAEQRLQSAHKMPARLSRRFSDWVWDTDAAHRVTEVLGDGERLGLDLSGWIGARLWDLADDDLAAGRRMPDPQGADGGAPAHLRRRLRAVPPGRPHPLGRAQRPGDAGRDGAFCGYRAWPATSAPARTCPGAPPLRYRDPGRRQPGDPLRPRRSHRMVNPAFERRTEFSFEEARGRTADELLKCPETDPRPLPRLPKPWRPDGKSAASC
;
A
#
# COMPACT_ATOMS: atom_id res chain seq x y z
N MET A 1 -44.69 -29.59 26.88
CA MET A 1 -43.94 -28.36 26.58
C MET A 1 -44.73 -27.60 25.53
N THR A 2 -45.37 -26.50 25.89
CA THR A 2 -46.05 -25.61 24.95
C THR A 2 -45.03 -24.60 24.44
N GLY A 3 -44.71 -24.65 23.15
CA GLY A 3 -43.92 -23.60 22.50
C GLY A 3 -44.76 -22.32 22.38
N SER A 4 -44.13 -21.16 22.50
CA SER A 4 -44.79 -19.88 22.25
C SER A 4 -45.10 -19.72 20.77
N ALA A 5 -46.29 -19.22 20.46
CA ALA A 5 -46.64 -18.80 19.10
C ALA A 5 -45.79 -17.58 18.71
N PRO A 6 -45.48 -17.37 17.41
CA PRO A 6 -44.66 -16.25 16.97
C PRO A 6 -45.22 -14.89 17.40
N THR A 7 -46.54 -14.75 17.50
CA THR A 7 -47.21 -13.55 18.01
C THR A 7 -46.95 -13.29 19.50
N GLU A 8 -46.62 -14.32 20.28
CA GLU A 8 -46.32 -14.23 21.71
C GLU A 8 -44.84 -13.91 21.97
N THR A 9 -43.97 -14.09 20.96
CA THR A 9 -42.52 -13.84 21.09
C THR A 9 -42.13 -12.36 21.05
N GLY A 10 -43.10 -11.46 20.80
CA GLY A 10 -42.84 -10.03 20.64
C GLY A 10 -42.03 -9.68 19.38
N LEU A 11 -41.89 -10.62 18.44
CA LEU A 11 -41.27 -10.36 17.15
C LEU A 11 -42.18 -9.42 16.34
N GLY A 12 -41.57 -8.43 15.68
CA GLY A 12 -42.28 -7.55 14.74
C GLY A 12 -42.94 -8.33 13.60
N PRO A 13 -43.93 -7.74 12.90
CA PRO A 13 -44.74 -8.46 11.92
C PRO A 13 -43.94 -9.05 10.76
N GLU A 14 -42.83 -8.43 10.36
CA GLU A 14 -41.96 -8.94 9.30
C GLU A 14 -41.19 -10.19 9.77
N LEU A 15 -40.48 -10.11 10.89
CA LEU A 15 -39.79 -11.25 11.48
C LEU A 15 -40.74 -12.40 11.84
N GLY A 16 -41.97 -12.08 12.27
CA GLY A 16 -43.00 -13.07 12.54
C GLY A 16 -43.41 -13.86 11.29
N ARG A 17 -43.50 -13.19 10.12
CA ARG A 17 -43.79 -13.86 8.83
C ARG A 17 -42.63 -14.73 8.38
N GLU A 18 -41.41 -14.22 8.42
CA GLU A 18 -40.21 -14.99 8.07
C GLU A 18 -40.07 -16.24 8.97
N TRP A 19 -40.27 -16.06 10.27
CA TRP A 19 -40.25 -17.18 11.22
C TRP A 19 -41.32 -18.21 10.93
N LEU A 20 -42.55 -17.78 10.63
CA LEU A 20 -43.65 -18.69 10.28
C LEU A 20 -43.34 -19.46 8.99
N GLU A 21 -42.81 -18.80 7.97
CA GLU A 21 -42.42 -19.44 6.72
C GLU A 21 -41.35 -20.51 6.92
N MET A 22 -40.29 -20.18 7.69
CA MET A 22 -39.26 -21.15 8.05
C MET A 22 -39.84 -22.32 8.86
N HIS A 23 -40.74 -22.04 9.80
CA HIS A 23 -41.36 -23.07 10.63
C HIS A 23 -42.24 -24.03 9.81
N LEU A 24 -42.99 -23.50 8.83
CA LEU A 24 -43.79 -24.32 7.91
C LEU A 24 -42.92 -25.24 7.05
N ARG A 25 -41.76 -24.76 6.58
CA ARG A 25 -40.79 -25.59 5.85
C ARG A 25 -40.24 -26.73 6.71
N VAL A 26 -39.90 -26.43 7.97
CA VAL A 26 -39.43 -27.45 8.92
C VAL A 26 -40.53 -28.48 9.21
N ILE A 27 -41.77 -28.05 9.40
CA ILE A 27 -42.92 -28.98 9.58
C ILE A 27 -43.18 -29.81 8.32
N ALA A 28 -42.84 -29.31 7.13
CA ALA A 28 -42.87 -30.08 5.89
C ALA A 28 -41.71 -31.10 5.76
N GLY A 29 -40.81 -31.17 6.75
CA GLY A 29 -39.68 -32.10 6.78
C GLY A 29 -38.38 -31.55 6.20
N GLU A 30 -38.34 -30.26 5.86
CA GLU A 30 -37.15 -29.61 5.32
C GLU A 30 -36.20 -29.15 6.45
N GLU A 31 -34.90 -29.36 6.27
CA GLU A 31 -33.91 -28.68 7.09
C GLU A 31 -33.69 -27.26 6.58
N VAL A 32 -33.86 -26.26 7.45
CA VAL A 32 -33.73 -24.85 7.09
C VAL A 32 -32.46 -24.29 7.72
N ARG A 33 -31.58 -23.72 6.89
CA ARG A 33 -30.38 -23.01 7.32
C ARG A 33 -30.42 -21.57 6.82
N TYR A 34 -30.15 -20.63 7.71
CA TYR A 34 -30.12 -19.20 7.38
C TYR A 34 -29.13 -18.44 8.26
N GLU A 35 -28.64 -17.32 7.74
CA GLU A 35 -27.84 -16.35 8.46
C GLU A 35 -28.69 -15.12 8.73
N ARG A 36 -28.59 -14.57 9.93
CA ARG A 36 -29.24 -13.31 10.28
C ARG A 36 -28.38 -12.45 11.17
N GLU A 37 -28.56 -11.15 11.04
CA GLU A 37 -28.03 -10.18 11.98
C GLU A 37 -29.14 -9.79 12.96
N MET A 38 -28.81 -9.75 14.25
CA MET A 38 -29.76 -9.40 15.31
C MET A 38 -29.13 -8.44 16.31
N ASP A 39 -29.93 -7.49 16.79
CA ASP A 39 -29.56 -6.66 17.93
C ASP A 39 -29.96 -7.38 19.22
N THR A 40 -28.96 -7.70 20.04
CA THR A 40 -29.15 -8.30 21.36
C THR A 40 -28.81 -7.28 22.44
N ALA A 41 -29.14 -7.57 23.70
CA ALA A 41 -28.68 -6.75 24.83
C ALA A 41 -27.14 -6.64 24.93
N ARG A 42 -26.39 -7.54 24.27
CA ARG A 42 -24.92 -7.52 24.21
C ARG A 42 -24.38 -6.83 22.94
N GLY A 43 -25.26 -6.29 22.10
CA GLY A 43 -24.95 -5.66 20.82
C GLY A 43 -25.34 -6.52 19.62
N ARG A 44 -24.92 -6.06 18.44
CA ARG A 44 -25.21 -6.70 17.15
C ARG A 44 -24.44 -7.99 16.99
N VAL A 45 -25.17 -9.09 16.76
CA VAL A 45 -24.65 -10.44 16.57
C VAL A 45 -25.02 -10.93 15.17
N ILE A 46 -24.08 -11.59 14.50
CA ILE A 46 -24.32 -12.33 13.27
C ILE A 46 -24.47 -13.79 13.68
N SER A 47 -25.67 -14.35 13.51
CA SER A 47 -25.97 -15.72 13.88
C SER A 47 -26.26 -16.56 12.66
N GLU A 48 -25.67 -17.74 12.61
CA GLU A 48 -26.07 -18.79 11.70
C GLU A 48 -26.99 -19.76 12.44
N THR A 49 -28.20 -19.95 11.92
CA THR A 49 -29.21 -20.80 12.54
C THR A 49 -29.54 -21.96 11.60
N THR A 50 -29.52 -23.18 12.13
CA THR A 50 -30.01 -24.39 11.46
C THR A 50 -31.19 -24.93 12.26
N ILE A 51 -32.30 -25.20 11.58
CA ILE A 51 -33.51 -25.79 12.18
C ILE A 51 -33.81 -27.09 11.46
N SER A 52 -33.81 -28.19 12.22
CA SER A 52 -34.08 -29.53 11.70
C SER A 52 -35.40 -30.07 12.29
N PRO A 53 -36.19 -30.85 11.52
CA PRO A 53 -37.43 -31.43 12.02
C PRO A 53 -37.15 -32.51 13.08
N ILE A 54 -37.99 -32.56 14.11
CA ILE A 54 -37.98 -33.63 15.11
C ILE A 54 -39.01 -34.68 14.68
N VAL A 55 -38.55 -35.88 14.34
CA VAL A 55 -39.41 -36.99 13.91
C VAL A 55 -39.53 -38.03 15.02
N VAL A 56 -40.76 -38.38 15.39
CA VAL A 56 -41.09 -39.43 16.36
C VAL A 56 -42.10 -40.39 15.73
N ALA A 57 -41.75 -41.68 15.67
CA ALA A 57 -42.58 -42.72 15.05
C ALA A 57 -43.03 -42.40 13.61
N GLY A 58 -42.16 -41.74 12.82
CA GLY A 58 -42.46 -41.35 11.43
C GLY A 58 -43.30 -40.06 11.28
N HIS A 59 -43.65 -39.40 12.38
CA HIS A 59 -44.40 -38.15 12.38
C HIS A 59 -43.51 -36.98 12.85
N ILE A 60 -43.61 -35.83 12.18
CA ILE A 60 -42.93 -34.61 12.60
C ILE A 60 -43.70 -34.01 13.78
N VAL A 61 -43.04 -33.91 14.93
CA VAL A 61 -43.64 -33.40 16.18
C VAL A 61 -43.18 -31.96 16.51
N GLY A 62 -42.22 -31.42 15.75
CA GLY A 62 -41.71 -30.06 15.92
C GLY A 62 -40.40 -29.85 15.15
N GLY A 63 -39.69 -28.76 15.49
CA GLY A 63 -38.36 -28.46 14.97
C GLY A 63 -37.39 -28.11 16.10
N VAL A 64 -36.12 -28.48 15.95
CA VAL A 64 -35.03 -28.08 16.85
C VAL A 64 -34.12 -27.10 16.11
N GLY A 65 -33.95 -25.91 16.68
CA GLY A 65 -33.07 -24.87 16.15
C GLY A 65 -31.78 -24.76 16.94
N VAL A 66 -30.64 -24.79 16.25
CA VAL A 66 -29.32 -24.45 16.81
C VAL A 66 -28.87 -23.13 16.19
N SER A 67 -28.56 -22.13 17.02
CA SER A 67 -28.01 -20.85 16.58
C SER A 67 -26.58 -20.71 17.06
N VAL A 68 -25.65 -20.46 16.13
CA VAL A 68 -24.23 -20.27 16.41
C VAL A 68 -23.89 -18.80 16.16
N ASP A 69 -23.28 -18.14 17.15
CA ASP A 69 -22.72 -16.80 16.98
C ASP A 69 -21.48 -16.85 16.08
N GLN A 70 -21.58 -16.24 14.90
CA GLN A 70 -20.52 -16.13 13.89
C GLN A 70 -19.88 -14.73 13.88
N THR A 71 -20.20 -13.86 14.83
CA THR A 71 -19.77 -12.45 14.83
C THR A 71 -18.25 -12.31 14.79
N LEU A 72 -17.52 -13.12 15.56
CA LEU A 72 -16.05 -13.06 15.59
C LEU A 72 -15.45 -13.50 14.25
N ARG A 73 -16.01 -14.55 13.64
CA ARG A 73 -15.56 -15.06 12.35
C ARG A 73 -15.81 -14.05 11.24
N ALA A 74 -17.04 -13.55 11.13
CA ALA A 74 -17.41 -12.55 10.12
C ALA A 74 -16.55 -11.28 10.23
N ARG A 75 -16.28 -10.80 11.46
CA ARG A 75 -15.37 -9.66 11.68
C ARG A 75 -13.92 -9.97 11.27
N ALA A 76 -13.42 -11.17 11.53
CA ALA A 76 -12.08 -11.57 11.12
C ALA A 76 -11.96 -11.65 9.59
N GLU A 77 -12.95 -12.24 8.91
CA GLU A 77 -13.02 -12.30 7.46
C GLU A 77 -13.13 -10.89 6.85
N GLN A 78 -13.97 -10.03 7.41
CA GLN A 78 -14.07 -8.64 6.97
C GLN A 78 -12.74 -7.89 7.13
N ARG A 79 -12.04 -8.06 8.26
CA ARG A 79 -10.71 -7.46 8.48
C ARG A 79 -9.70 -7.97 7.46
N LEU A 80 -9.69 -9.27 7.17
CA LEU A 80 -8.81 -9.87 6.16
C LEU A 80 -9.10 -9.29 4.78
N GLN A 81 -10.37 -9.24 4.38
CA GLN A 81 -10.79 -8.66 3.10
C GLN A 81 -10.45 -7.18 3.01
N SER A 82 -10.64 -6.41 4.08
CA SER A 82 -10.27 -5.00 4.14
C SER A 82 -8.75 -4.81 4.05
N ALA A 83 -7.97 -5.65 4.72
CA ALA A 83 -6.51 -5.63 4.64
C ALA A 83 -6.03 -5.97 3.23
N HIS A 84 -6.65 -6.91 2.52
CA HIS A 84 -6.32 -7.22 1.12
C HIS A 84 -6.76 -6.12 0.14
N LYS A 85 -7.90 -5.46 0.39
CA LYS A 85 -8.41 -4.38 -0.48
C LYS A 85 -7.65 -3.05 -0.31
N MET A 86 -7.05 -2.81 0.85
CA MET A 86 -6.39 -1.53 1.15
C MET A 86 -5.15 -1.24 0.25
N PRO A 87 -4.22 -2.19 0.02
CA PRO A 87 -3.13 -2.02 -0.92
C PRO A 87 -3.60 -1.65 -2.34
N ALA A 88 -4.62 -2.34 -2.85
CA ALA A 88 -5.19 -2.04 -4.16
C ALA A 88 -5.79 -0.63 -4.23
N ARG A 89 -6.49 -0.19 -3.18
CA ARG A 89 -7.03 1.19 -3.08
C ARG A 89 -5.93 2.24 -2.99
N LEU A 90 -4.87 1.99 -2.23
CA LEU A 90 -3.73 2.89 -2.12
C LEU A 90 -2.97 2.98 -3.44
N SER A 91 -2.69 1.84 -4.07
CA SER A 91 -2.04 1.76 -5.38
C SER A 91 -2.77 2.60 -6.44
N ARG A 92 -4.11 2.54 -6.51
CA ARG A 92 -4.90 3.40 -7.43
C ARG A 92 -4.69 4.90 -7.21
N ARG A 93 -4.35 5.35 -6.00
CA ARG A 93 -4.09 6.78 -5.72
C ARG A 93 -2.64 7.17 -5.99
N PHE A 94 -1.71 6.24 -5.86
CA PHE A 94 -0.32 6.52 -6.16
C PHE A 94 -0.13 6.54 -7.67
N SER A 95 0.55 7.58 -8.17
CA SER A 95 0.87 7.66 -9.60
C SER A 95 1.94 6.66 -10.03
N ASP A 96 2.44 5.87 -9.08
CA ASP A 96 3.54 4.94 -9.20
C ASP A 96 3.01 3.52 -9.09
N TRP A 97 3.61 2.59 -9.83
CA TRP A 97 3.28 1.17 -9.72
C TRP A 97 4.17 0.49 -8.68
N VAL A 98 3.70 -0.59 -8.08
CA VAL A 98 4.49 -1.45 -7.18
C VAL A 98 4.51 -2.82 -7.80
N TRP A 99 5.62 -3.54 -7.67
CA TRP A 99 5.65 -4.93 -8.09
C TRP A 99 6.50 -5.77 -7.18
N ASP A 100 6.08 -7.03 -7.09
CA ASP A 100 6.73 -8.08 -6.33
C ASP A 100 7.28 -9.14 -7.28
N THR A 101 8.32 -9.82 -6.81
CA THR A 101 8.92 -10.95 -7.51
C THR A 101 9.05 -12.14 -6.56
N ASP A 102 9.17 -13.34 -7.12
CA ASP A 102 9.53 -14.55 -6.38
C ASP A 102 11.05 -14.71 -6.21
N ALA A 103 11.46 -15.84 -5.60
CA ALA A 103 12.85 -16.22 -5.43
C ALA A 103 13.62 -16.40 -6.75
N ALA A 104 12.91 -16.69 -7.85
CA ALA A 104 13.47 -16.81 -9.20
C ALA A 104 13.40 -15.49 -10.00
N HIS A 105 13.06 -14.39 -9.31
CA HIS A 105 12.91 -13.05 -9.86
C HIS A 105 11.83 -12.90 -10.94
N ARG A 106 10.84 -13.80 -10.94
CA ARG A 106 9.64 -13.67 -11.78
C ARG A 106 8.65 -12.74 -11.10
N VAL A 107 8.00 -11.87 -11.87
CA VAL A 107 7.01 -10.95 -11.32
C VAL A 107 5.76 -11.73 -10.92
N THR A 108 5.39 -11.67 -9.63
CA THR A 108 4.23 -12.39 -9.08
C THR A 108 3.01 -11.49 -8.94
N GLU A 109 3.25 -10.21 -8.71
CA GLU A 109 2.20 -9.21 -8.53
C GLU A 109 2.69 -7.87 -9.09
N VAL A 110 1.79 -7.16 -9.77
CA VAL A 110 1.98 -5.76 -10.16
C VAL A 110 0.74 -4.99 -9.79
N LEU A 111 0.92 -3.94 -9.00
CA LEU A 111 -0.12 -3.01 -8.57
C LEU A 111 0.13 -1.66 -9.23
N GLY A 112 -0.74 -1.25 -10.16
CA GLY A 112 -0.62 0.04 -10.81
C GLY A 112 -1.66 0.20 -11.92
N ASP A 113 -1.73 1.42 -12.47
CA ASP A 113 -2.59 1.74 -13.60
C ASP A 113 -1.79 1.64 -14.91
N GLY A 114 -1.68 0.43 -15.44
CA GLY A 114 -0.94 0.14 -16.67
C GLY A 114 -1.42 0.96 -17.86
N GLU A 115 -2.74 1.13 -18.00
CA GLU A 115 -3.36 1.90 -19.09
C GLU A 115 -2.90 3.36 -19.07
N ARG A 116 -2.98 4.03 -17.93
CA ARG A 116 -2.51 5.41 -17.77
C ARG A 116 -1.01 5.58 -18.05
N LEU A 117 -0.25 4.51 -17.87
CA LEU A 117 1.21 4.49 -18.07
C LEU A 117 1.62 3.98 -19.46
N GLY A 118 0.66 3.52 -20.27
CA GLY A 118 0.93 2.88 -21.55
C GLY A 118 1.72 1.57 -21.40
N LEU A 119 1.52 0.83 -20.30
CA LEU A 119 2.19 -0.43 -19.98
C LEU A 119 1.18 -1.58 -19.93
N ASP A 120 1.49 -2.68 -20.62
CA ASP A 120 0.83 -3.96 -20.37
C ASP A 120 1.44 -4.64 -19.12
N LEU A 121 0.98 -4.22 -17.94
CA LEU A 121 1.40 -4.82 -16.67
C LEU A 121 0.91 -6.27 -16.53
N SER A 122 -0.12 -6.67 -17.26
CA SER A 122 -0.66 -8.05 -17.18
C SER A 122 0.31 -9.05 -17.82
N GLY A 123 0.94 -8.67 -18.93
CA GLY A 123 1.99 -9.46 -19.57
C GLY A 123 3.29 -9.57 -18.76
N TRP A 124 3.42 -8.82 -17.66
CA TRP A 124 4.61 -8.91 -16.79
C TRP A 124 4.54 -10.10 -15.85
N ILE A 125 3.35 -10.58 -15.50
CA ILE A 125 3.17 -11.67 -14.52
C ILE A 125 3.83 -12.96 -15.05
N GLY A 126 4.73 -13.53 -14.26
CA GLY A 126 5.51 -14.73 -14.59
C GLY A 126 6.80 -14.46 -15.38
N ALA A 127 6.93 -13.29 -16.01
CA ALA A 127 8.13 -12.88 -16.71
C ALA A 127 9.25 -12.55 -15.71
N ARG A 128 10.51 -12.83 -16.06
CA ARG A 128 11.64 -12.38 -15.25
C ARG A 128 11.89 -10.91 -15.54
N LEU A 129 12.38 -10.19 -14.53
CA LEU A 129 12.60 -8.74 -14.66
C LEU A 129 13.54 -8.35 -15.82
N TRP A 130 14.48 -9.21 -16.19
CA TRP A 130 15.38 -8.97 -17.31
C TRP A 130 14.76 -9.33 -18.66
N ASP A 131 13.74 -10.18 -18.70
CA ASP A 131 12.97 -10.43 -19.93
C ASP A 131 12.11 -9.21 -20.29
N LEU A 132 11.80 -8.36 -19.29
CA LEU A 132 11.01 -7.13 -19.44
C LEU A 132 11.84 -5.89 -19.79
N ALA A 133 13.17 -5.99 -19.74
CA ALA A 133 14.08 -4.89 -19.99
C ALA A 133 14.81 -5.10 -21.32
N ASP A 134 15.05 -4.01 -22.07
CA ASP A 134 15.65 -4.10 -23.41
C ASP A 134 17.04 -4.78 -23.43
N ASP A 135 17.39 -5.35 -24.59
CA ASP A 135 18.61 -6.11 -24.90
C ASP A 135 19.95 -5.41 -24.55
N ASP A 136 19.93 -4.12 -24.23
CA ASP A 136 21.12 -3.40 -23.72
C ASP A 136 21.59 -3.93 -22.34
N LEU A 137 20.82 -4.82 -21.71
CA LEU A 137 21.23 -5.63 -20.56
C LEU A 137 22.09 -6.85 -20.89
N ALA A 138 22.02 -7.38 -22.12
CA ALA A 138 22.87 -8.49 -22.55
C ALA A 138 24.35 -8.06 -22.60
N ALA A 139 24.63 -6.76 -22.69
CA ALA A 139 25.97 -6.18 -22.71
C ALA A 139 26.71 -6.17 -21.33
N GLY A 140 26.26 -6.95 -20.34
CA GLY A 140 27.20 -7.50 -19.34
C GLY A 140 27.18 -6.92 -17.92
N ARG A 141 26.13 -6.22 -17.47
CA ARG A 141 25.96 -5.93 -16.03
C ARG A 141 25.06 -6.97 -15.37
N ARG A 142 25.68 -8.04 -14.85
CA ARG A 142 25.04 -8.99 -13.94
C ARG A 142 24.33 -8.22 -12.83
N MET A 143 23.09 -8.62 -12.52
CA MET A 143 22.47 -8.24 -11.24
C MET A 143 23.46 -8.60 -10.12
N PRO A 144 23.65 -7.76 -9.10
CA PRO A 144 24.40 -8.18 -7.93
C PRO A 144 23.83 -9.51 -7.46
N ASP A 145 24.72 -10.48 -7.28
CA ASP A 145 24.36 -11.80 -6.76
C ASP A 145 23.54 -11.59 -5.47
N PRO A 146 22.33 -12.15 -5.35
CA PRO A 146 21.55 -12.05 -4.12
C PRO A 146 22.33 -12.50 -2.88
N GLN A 147 23.33 -13.39 -3.04
CA GLN A 147 24.21 -13.82 -1.94
C GLN A 147 25.23 -12.77 -1.49
N GLY A 148 25.47 -11.70 -2.28
CA GLY A 148 26.39 -10.62 -1.91
C GLY A 148 25.74 -9.46 -1.15
N ALA A 149 24.43 -9.54 -0.88
CA ALA A 149 23.62 -8.46 -0.29
C ALA A 149 23.43 -8.60 1.24
N ASP A 150 24.39 -9.19 1.95
CA ASP A 150 24.37 -9.41 3.41
C ASP A 150 24.35 -8.12 4.27
N GLY A 151 24.27 -6.94 3.66
CA GLY A 151 24.34 -5.65 4.36
C GLY A 151 23.02 -4.95 4.67
N GLY A 152 21.85 -5.49 4.29
CA GLY A 152 20.53 -4.88 4.57
C GLY A 152 20.29 -3.48 3.98
N ALA A 153 21.27 -2.88 3.29
CA ALA A 153 21.16 -1.56 2.70
C ALA A 153 20.38 -1.63 1.37
N PRO A 154 19.41 -0.73 1.13
CA PRO A 154 18.69 -0.68 -0.12
C PRO A 154 19.65 -0.41 -1.29
N ALA A 155 19.72 -1.33 -2.24
CA ALA A 155 20.47 -1.12 -3.48
C ALA A 155 19.67 -0.18 -4.41
N HIS A 156 20.25 0.98 -4.73
CA HIS A 156 19.67 1.89 -5.71
C HIS A 156 20.11 1.49 -7.12
N LEU A 157 19.19 0.91 -7.90
CA LEU A 157 19.42 0.51 -9.27
C LEU A 157 18.63 1.44 -10.21
N ARG A 158 19.30 2.18 -11.10
CA ARG A 158 18.65 2.94 -12.16
C ARG A 158 18.64 2.10 -13.45
N ARG A 159 17.47 1.77 -14.00
CA ARG A 159 17.32 0.97 -15.24
C ARG A 159 16.15 1.47 -16.08
N ARG A 160 16.21 1.31 -17.40
CA ARG A 160 15.09 1.66 -18.29
C ARG A 160 14.24 0.41 -18.51
N LEU A 161 12.94 0.49 -18.27
CA LEU A 161 11.98 -0.56 -18.67
C LEU A 161 11.29 -0.12 -19.95
N ARG A 162 10.96 -1.10 -20.79
CA ARG A 162 10.22 -0.85 -22.03
C ARG A 162 8.72 -0.78 -21.73
N ALA A 163 8.07 0.23 -22.27
CA ALA A 163 6.64 0.19 -22.51
C ALA A 163 6.41 -0.53 -23.84
N VAL A 164 5.64 -1.61 -23.83
CA VAL A 164 5.05 -2.21 -25.04
C VAL A 164 3.60 -1.71 -25.04
N PRO A 165 3.16 -0.92 -26.05
CA PRO A 165 3.56 -0.89 -27.46
C PRO A 165 4.49 0.32 -27.80
N PRO A 166 4.87 0.64 -29.06
CA PRO A 166 6.09 1.39 -29.40
C PRO A 166 6.01 2.87 -28.98
N GLY A 167 6.38 3.12 -27.73
CA GLY A 167 6.46 4.45 -27.12
C GLY A 167 7.89 4.81 -26.72
N ARG A 168 8.08 6.06 -26.30
CA ARG A 168 9.37 6.54 -25.78
C ARG A 168 9.79 5.70 -24.55
N PRO A 169 11.07 5.29 -24.45
CA PRO A 169 11.55 4.58 -23.27
C PRO A 169 11.40 5.45 -22.02
N HIS A 170 10.80 4.89 -20.97
CA HIS A 170 10.64 5.58 -19.69
C HIS A 170 11.87 5.32 -18.79
N PRO A 171 12.66 6.34 -18.43
CA PRO A 171 13.75 6.17 -17.48
C PRO A 171 13.16 5.92 -16.08
N LEU A 172 13.48 4.76 -15.51
CA LEU A 172 12.94 4.36 -14.21
C LEU A 172 14.08 4.21 -13.20
N GLY A 173 14.15 5.14 -12.26
CA GLY A 173 14.83 4.82 -11.01
C GLY A 173 14.06 3.68 -10.34
N ARG A 174 14.72 2.74 -9.69
CA ARG A 174 14.06 1.72 -8.88
C ARG A 174 14.69 1.69 -7.50
N ALA A 175 13.85 1.73 -6.48
CA ALA A 175 14.23 1.28 -5.16
C ALA A 175 13.69 -0.14 -5.00
N GLN A 176 14.58 -1.07 -4.65
CA GLN A 176 14.23 -2.44 -4.34
C GLN A 176 14.47 -2.67 -2.86
N ARG A 177 13.55 -3.40 -2.23
CA ARG A 177 13.77 -3.99 -0.92
C ARG A 177 13.58 -5.51 -1.06
N PRO A 178 14.42 -6.34 -0.45
CA PRO A 178 14.10 -7.76 -0.28
C PRO A 178 12.70 -7.89 0.32
N GLY A 179 11.91 -8.81 -0.20
CA GLY A 179 10.68 -9.22 0.45
C GLY A 179 10.97 -9.73 1.85
N ASP A 180 9.95 -9.78 2.69
CA ASP A 180 10.10 -10.40 4.01
C ASP A 180 10.60 -11.85 3.82
N ALA A 181 11.65 -12.21 4.56
CA ALA A 181 12.22 -13.54 4.47
C ALA A 181 11.13 -14.57 4.77
N GLY A 182 11.18 -15.72 4.09
CA GLY A 182 10.27 -16.82 4.35
C GLY A 182 10.40 -17.29 5.80
N ARG A 183 9.48 -18.14 6.26
CA ARG A 183 9.55 -18.71 7.64
C ARG A 183 10.91 -19.32 7.97
N ASP A 184 11.63 -19.81 6.96
CA ASP A 184 12.94 -20.46 7.10
C ASP A 184 14.13 -19.51 6.84
N GLY A 185 13.89 -18.19 6.75
CA GLY A 185 14.90 -17.21 6.37
C GLY A 185 15.24 -17.20 4.87
N ALA A 186 14.59 -18.06 4.07
CA ALA A 186 14.81 -18.14 2.64
C ALA A 186 14.41 -16.84 1.92
N PHE A 187 15.17 -16.49 0.89
CA PHE A 187 14.85 -15.36 0.02
C PHE A 187 13.54 -15.59 -0.73
N CYS A 188 12.56 -14.71 -0.53
CA CYS A 188 11.23 -14.82 -1.15
C CYS A 188 11.06 -13.95 -2.39
N GLY A 189 12.08 -13.16 -2.77
CA GLY A 189 12.01 -12.22 -3.87
C GLY A 189 12.18 -10.76 -3.45
N TYR A 190 11.83 -9.85 -4.35
CA TYR A 190 11.94 -8.40 -4.13
C TYR A 190 10.60 -7.70 -4.28
N ARG A 191 10.36 -6.69 -3.43
CA ARG A 191 9.35 -5.66 -3.64
C ARG A 191 10.00 -4.38 -4.13
N ALA A 192 9.38 -3.72 -5.08
CA ALA A 192 9.88 -2.45 -5.58
C ALA A 192 8.82 -1.47 -6.03
N TRP A 193 9.24 -0.21 -6.07
CA TRP A 193 8.50 0.91 -6.63
C TRP A 193 9.43 1.70 -7.56
N PRO A 194 8.90 2.38 -8.58
CA PRO A 194 9.67 3.32 -9.34
C PRO A 194 10.12 4.40 -8.37
N ALA A 195 11.43 4.63 -8.31
CA ALA A 195 11.97 5.85 -7.76
C ALA A 195 11.62 6.93 -8.79
N THR A 196 10.46 7.56 -8.62
CA THR A 196 10.11 8.75 -9.38
C THR A 196 11.19 9.80 -9.11
N SER A 197 12.09 10.00 -10.07
CA SER A 197 12.67 11.32 -10.24
C SER A 197 11.49 12.22 -10.56
N ALA A 198 11.07 13.05 -9.59
CA ALA A 198 9.91 13.92 -9.67
C ALA A 198 9.60 14.30 -11.12
N PRO A 199 8.43 13.92 -11.67
CA PRO A 199 8.16 14.18 -13.07
C PRO A 199 8.32 15.68 -13.32
N ALA A 200 9.09 16.04 -14.34
CA ALA A 200 8.95 17.35 -14.95
C ALA A 200 7.49 17.43 -15.40
N ARG A 201 6.66 18.12 -14.62
CA ARG A 201 5.21 18.27 -14.86
C ARG A 201 5.01 18.86 -16.25
N THR A 202 4.69 18.02 -17.22
CA THR A 202 3.98 18.43 -18.43
C THR A 202 2.50 18.17 -18.20
N CYS A 203 1.86 19.03 -17.41
CA CYS A 203 0.42 19.22 -17.49
C CYS A 203 0.17 20.15 -18.69
N PRO A 204 -0.61 19.75 -19.71
CA PRO A 204 -1.03 20.68 -20.75
C PRO A 204 -1.92 21.75 -20.09
N GLY A 205 -1.52 23.03 -20.13
CA GLY A 205 -2.32 24.16 -19.64
C GLY A 205 -1.84 24.87 -18.37
N ALA A 206 -0.75 24.43 -17.72
CA ALA A 206 -0.16 25.20 -16.61
C ALA A 206 0.88 26.22 -17.14
N PRO A 207 0.85 27.50 -16.74
CA PRO A 207 1.84 28.49 -17.17
C PRO A 207 3.26 28.07 -16.73
N PRO A 208 4.29 28.34 -17.55
CA PRO A 208 5.63 27.81 -17.34
C PRO A 208 6.28 28.41 -16.09
N LEU A 209 6.26 27.67 -14.98
CA LEU A 209 7.19 27.90 -13.88
C LEU A 209 8.58 27.44 -14.33
N ARG A 210 9.45 28.41 -14.67
CA ARG A 210 10.85 28.17 -15.03
C ARG A 210 11.60 27.48 -13.88
N TYR A 211 11.66 26.15 -13.91
CA TYR A 211 12.52 25.37 -13.04
C TYR A 211 13.94 25.33 -13.65
N ARG A 212 14.89 26.06 -13.06
CA ARG A 212 16.31 25.97 -13.44
C ARG A 212 16.94 24.77 -12.73
N ASP A 213 17.61 23.94 -13.52
CA ASP A 213 18.47 22.83 -13.11
C ASP A 213 19.46 23.27 -11.99
N PRO A 214 19.43 22.64 -10.80
CA PRO A 214 20.31 23.01 -9.68
C PRO A 214 21.78 22.62 -9.90
N GLY A 215 22.14 21.98 -11.02
CA GLY A 215 23.50 21.49 -11.30
C GLY A 215 24.37 22.37 -12.20
N ARG A 216 23.80 23.28 -13.01
CA ARG A 216 24.58 24.10 -13.95
C ARG A 216 24.93 25.46 -13.35
N ARG A 217 26.14 25.60 -12.79
CA ARG A 217 26.76 26.90 -12.54
C ARG A 217 27.17 27.51 -13.88
N GLN A 218 26.65 28.68 -14.21
CA GLN A 218 27.37 29.57 -15.12
C GLN A 218 28.43 30.35 -14.31
N PRO A 219 29.66 30.47 -14.80
CA PRO A 219 30.67 31.30 -14.15
C PRO A 219 30.23 32.77 -14.25
N GLY A 220 30.00 33.42 -13.10
CA GLY A 220 29.69 34.86 -13.01
C GLY A 220 28.42 35.25 -12.23
N ASP A 221 27.62 34.31 -11.73
CA ASP A 221 26.38 34.64 -11.00
C ASP A 221 26.71 35.09 -9.56
N PRO A 222 26.39 36.33 -9.13
CA PRO A 222 26.66 36.81 -7.78
C PRO A 222 25.92 35.97 -6.73
N LEU A 223 26.56 35.78 -5.57
CA LEU A 223 26.09 34.99 -4.43
C LEU A 223 24.58 35.17 -4.17
N ARG A 224 23.76 34.21 -4.62
CA ARG A 224 22.34 34.18 -4.26
C ARG A 224 22.19 33.93 -2.76
N PRO A 225 21.26 34.62 -2.07
CA PRO A 225 20.98 34.38 -0.66
C PRO A 225 20.54 32.93 -0.42
N ARG A 226 20.91 32.40 0.75
CA ARG A 226 20.57 31.04 1.20
C ARG A 226 19.05 30.83 1.12
N ARG A 227 18.61 29.62 0.74
CA ARG A 227 17.20 29.31 0.50
C ARG A 227 16.41 29.46 1.81
N SER A 228 15.50 30.43 1.85
CA SER A 228 14.53 30.58 2.94
C SER A 228 13.39 29.57 2.81
N HIS A 229 12.81 29.17 3.95
CA HIS A 229 11.64 28.30 3.96
C HIS A 229 10.44 29.02 3.33
N ARG A 230 9.85 28.41 2.30
CA ARG A 230 8.64 28.88 1.62
C ARG A 230 7.39 28.10 2.01
N MET A 231 7.57 26.97 2.69
CA MET A 231 6.53 26.06 3.17
C MET A 231 7.14 25.20 4.27
N VAL A 232 6.39 24.93 5.33
CA VAL A 232 6.69 23.88 6.33
C VAL A 232 5.49 22.94 6.39
N ASN A 233 5.72 21.66 6.73
CA ASN A 233 4.63 20.70 6.91
C ASN A 233 4.23 20.62 8.40
N PRO A 234 3.03 20.10 8.75
CA PRO A 234 2.61 20.00 10.16
C PRO A 234 3.53 19.14 11.04
N ALA A 235 4.33 18.25 10.45
CA ALA A 235 5.32 17.45 11.18
C ALA A 235 6.52 18.28 11.64
N PHE A 236 6.90 19.31 10.86
CA PHE A 236 7.92 20.28 11.23
C PHE A 236 7.46 21.08 12.46
N GLU A 237 6.25 21.66 12.41
CA GLU A 237 5.70 22.47 13.50
C GLU A 237 5.62 21.70 14.82
N ARG A 238 5.15 20.45 14.78
CA ARG A 238 5.10 19.60 15.98
C ARG A 238 6.47 19.25 16.57
N ARG A 239 7.53 19.24 15.76
CA ARG A 239 8.85 18.73 16.16
C ARG A 239 9.80 19.85 16.57
N THR A 240 9.63 21.03 15.98
CA THR A 240 10.50 22.18 16.22
C THR A 240 9.78 23.29 16.96
N GLU A 241 8.48 23.15 17.19
CA GLU A 241 7.58 24.13 17.84
C GLU A 241 7.45 25.48 17.10
N PHE A 242 8.18 25.65 15.98
CA PHE A 242 8.02 26.78 15.07
C PHE A 242 6.80 26.62 14.18
N SER A 243 5.92 27.62 14.18
CA SER A 243 4.84 27.74 13.21
C SER A 243 5.36 28.08 11.80
N PHE A 244 4.53 27.87 10.78
CA PHE A 244 4.84 28.31 9.41
C PHE A 244 5.20 29.79 9.33
N GLU A 245 4.45 30.66 10.00
CA GLU A 245 4.70 32.12 9.94
C GLU A 245 6.06 32.49 10.55
N GLU A 246 6.45 31.83 11.63
CA GLU A 246 7.77 32.03 12.25
C GLU A 246 8.92 31.48 11.42
N ALA A 247 8.68 30.39 10.68
CA ALA A 247 9.67 29.76 9.82
C ALA A 247 9.81 30.44 8.45
N ARG A 248 8.75 31.09 7.97
CA ARG A 248 8.69 31.67 6.62
C ARG A 248 9.72 32.79 6.47
N GLY A 249 10.53 32.68 5.42
CA GLY A 249 11.56 33.69 5.13
C GLY A 249 12.86 33.50 5.91
N ARG A 250 12.88 32.68 6.98
CA ARG A 250 14.10 32.32 7.70
C ARG A 250 14.80 31.12 7.03
N THR A 251 16.09 31.00 7.27
CA THR A 251 16.91 29.85 6.92
C THR A 251 16.94 28.84 8.06
N ALA A 252 17.26 27.58 7.76
CA ALA A 252 17.39 26.55 8.80
C ALA A 252 18.40 26.94 9.89
N ASP A 253 19.54 27.54 9.51
CA ASP A 253 20.55 28.04 10.46
C ASP A 253 20.00 29.14 11.38
N GLU A 254 19.06 29.97 10.92
CA GLU A 254 18.46 31.02 11.75
C GLU A 254 17.41 30.48 12.71
N LEU A 255 16.71 29.40 12.34
CA LEU A 255 15.74 28.73 13.21
C LEU A 255 16.43 27.86 14.27
N LEU A 256 17.62 27.34 13.97
CA LEU A 256 18.38 26.47 14.86
C LEU A 256 19.34 27.23 15.78
N LYS A 257 19.42 28.57 15.70
CA LYS A 257 20.24 29.37 16.62
C LYS A 257 19.44 29.72 17.87
N CYS A 258 19.64 28.97 18.95
CA CYS A 258 19.26 29.35 20.30
C CYS A 258 20.51 29.64 21.17
N PRO A 259 20.39 30.26 22.35
CA PRO A 259 21.52 30.53 23.26
C PRO A 259 22.34 29.28 23.60
N GLU A 260 21.72 28.10 23.57
CA GLU A 260 22.38 26.81 23.83
C GLU A 260 23.07 26.22 22.59
N THR A 261 22.91 26.80 21.40
CA THR A 261 23.54 26.30 20.17
C THR A 261 24.94 26.89 20.03
N ASP A 262 25.94 26.01 19.95
CA ASP A 262 27.34 26.39 19.73
C ASP A 262 27.46 27.35 18.51
N PRO A 263 27.99 28.58 18.68
CA PRO A 263 28.08 29.57 17.62
C PRO A 263 29.07 29.18 16.52
N ARG A 264 29.87 28.13 16.72
CA ARG A 264 30.70 27.58 15.66
C ARG A 264 29.80 27.12 14.51
N PRO A 265 30.06 27.59 13.27
CA PRO A 265 29.28 27.15 12.12
C PRO A 265 29.30 25.63 12.05
N LEU A 266 28.11 25.01 12.03
CA LEU A 266 27.97 23.57 11.89
C LEU A 266 28.92 23.10 10.78
N PRO A 267 29.78 22.09 11.02
CA PRO A 267 30.66 21.58 9.99
C PRO A 267 29.79 21.29 8.78
N ARG A 268 30.14 21.91 7.65
CA ARG A 268 29.37 21.78 6.41
C ARG A 268 29.09 20.30 6.22
N LEU A 269 27.80 19.92 6.23
CA LEU A 269 27.40 18.56 5.90
C LEU A 269 28.18 18.17 4.64
N PRO A 270 28.88 17.02 4.65
CA PRO A 270 29.69 16.62 3.51
C PRO A 270 28.83 16.73 2.27
N LYS A 271 29.38 17.38 1.23
CA LYS A 271 28.70 17.49 -0.07
C LYS A 271 28.15 16.10 -0.42
N PRO A 272 26.91 15.99 -0.95
CA PRO A 272 26.38 14.71 -1.35
C PRO A 272 27.41 13.99 -2.21
N TRP A 273 27.75 12.77 -1.78
CA TRP A 273 28.73 11.90 -2.42
C TRP A 273 28.49 11.88 -3.93
N ARG A 274 29.50 12.30 -4.71
CA ARG A 274 29.51 12.17 -6.17
C ARG A 274 30.18 10.83 -6.51
N PRO A 275 29.55 9.95 -7.31
CA PRO A 275 30.11 8.63 -7.65
C PRO A 275 31.40 8.71 -8.48
N ASP A 276 31.65 9.85 -9.09
CA ASP A 276 32.81 10.18 -9.90
C ASP A 276 33.95 10.60 -8.97
N GLY A 277 34.66 9.60 -8.43
CA GLY A 277 35.78 9.72 -7.49
C GLY A 277 36.99 10.52 -7.99
N LYS A 278 36.82 11.81 -8.25
CA LYS A 278 37.91 12.77 -8.42
C LYS A 278 37.97 13.67 -7.21
N SER A 279 38.74 13.23 -6.21
CA SER A 279 39.30 14.12 -5.20
C SER A 279 40.27 15.08 -5.92
N ALA A 280 40.07 16.38 -5.76
CA ALA A 280 41.03 17.36 -6.25
C ALA A 280 42.29 17.28 -5.37
N ALA A 281 43.37 16.74 -5.93
CA ALA A 281 44.70 16.91 -5.35
C ALA A 281 45.08 18.39 -5.43
N SER A 282 45.56 18.91 -4.30
CA SER A 282 46.16 20.24 -4.14
C SER A 282 47.35 20.43 -5.08
N CYS A 283 47.39 21.58 -5.74
CA CYS A 283 48.59 22.41 -5.88
C CYS A 283 48.33 23.70 -5.09
#